data_AF-A0A2E0FFF9-F1
#
_entry.id   AF-A0A2E0FFF9-F1
#
_cell.length_a   1.000
_cell.length_b   1.000
_cell.length_c   1.000
_cell.angle_alpha   90.00
_cell.angle_beta   90.00
_cell.angle_gamma   90.00
#
_symmetry.space_group_name_H-M   'P 1'
#
loop_
_entity.id
_entity.type
_entity.pdbx_description
1 polymer ?
#
loop_
_entity_poly.entity_id
_entity_poly.type
_entity_poly.pdbx_seq_one_letter_code
_entity_poly.pdbx_strand_id
1 'polypeptide(L)'
;MENYKSHTPVLVDDIISTARTMIETVGHLKRAEMKAPVCIGVHAVFSGNAYRELQDAGTADIVTCNTIPHESNRIDISDILASGLTAVTAQIQKEK
;
A
#
# COMPACT_ATOMS: atom_id res chain seq x y z
N MET A 1 -19.33 -2.02 -13.15
CA MET A 1 -18.79 -3.04 -12.24
C MET A 1 -19.15 -4.46 -12.64
N GLU A 2 -20.24 -4.70 -13.37
CA GLU A 2 -20.66 -6.06 -13.81
C GLU A 2 -19.53 -6.93 -14.38
N ASN A 3 -18.69 -6.37 -15.26
CA ASN A 3 -17.57 -7.09 -15.88
C ASN A 3 -16.45 -7.49 -14.91
N TYR A 4 -16.46 -6.97 -13.68
CA TYR A 4 -15.37 -7.14 -12.71
C TYR A 4 -15.80 -7.82 -11.41
N LYS A 5 -17.07 -8.25 -11.27
CA LYS A 5 -17.57 -8.91 -10.05
C LYS A 5 -16.76 -10.16 -9.64
N SER A 6 -16.21 -10.87 -10.62
CA SER A 6 -15.36 -12.05 -10.41
C SER A 6 -13.88 -11.71 -10.12
N HIS A 7 -13.47 -10.45 -10.19
CA HIS A 7 -12.09 -10.02 -10.00
C HIS A 7 -11.88 -9.46 -8.59
N THR A 8 -10.64 -9.55 -8.10
CA THR A 8 -10.23 -8.95 -6.82
C THR A 8 -9.77 -7.52 -7.07
N PRO A 9 -10.42 -6.49 -6.50
CA PRO A 9 -9.93 -5.13 -6.61
C PRO A 9 -8.60 -4.96 -5.88
N VAL A 10 -7.73 -4.13 -6.43
CA VAL A 10 -6.48 -3.74 -5.78
C VAL A 10 -6.50 -2.22 -5.62
N LEU A 11 -6.52 -1.75 -4.38
CA LEU A 11 -6.42 -0.32 -4.06
C LEU A 11 -4.94 -0.01 -3.86
N VAL A 12 -4.42 0.99 -4.57
CA VAL A 12 -3.01 1.36 -4.50
C VAL A 12 -2.92 2.84 -4.19
N ASP A 13 -2.09 3.19 -3.22
CA ASP A 13 -1.77 4.57 -2.87
C ASP A 13 -0.29 4.70 -2.50
N ASP A 14 0.23 5.92 -2.44
CA ASP A 14 1.60 6.15 -1.98
C ASP A 14 1.70 6.02 -0.45
N ILE A 15 0.72 6.55 0.28
CA ILE A 15 0.72 6.62 1.75
C ILE A 15 -0.61 6.11 2.29
N ILE A 16 -0.56 5.19 3.25
CA ILE A 16 -1.72 4.86 4.07
C ILE A 16 -1.57 5.57 5.41
N SER A 17 -2.20 6.74 5.55
CA SER A 17 -2.13 7.58 6.76
C SER A 17 -3.34 7.35 7.69
N THR A 18 -4.45 8.08 7.54
CA THR A 18 -5.68 7.85 8.33
C THR A 18 -6.55 6.72 7.75
N ALA A 19 -6.16 6.16 6.61
CA ALA A 19 -6.88 5.12 5.84
C ALA A 19 -8.31 5.47 5.39
N ARG A 20 -8.83 6.67 5.68
CA ARG A 20 -10.23 7.05 5.43
C ARG A 20 -10.69 6.86 3.99
N THR A 21 -9.89 7.31 3.02
CA THR A 21 -10.18 7.14 1.59
C THR A 21 -10.29 5.66 1.20
N MET A 22 -9.40 4.81 1.71
CA MET A 22 -9.44 3.38 1.45
C MET A 22 -10.65 2.73 2.12
N ILE A 23 -10.96 3.07 3.38
CA ILE A 23 -12.13 2.57 4.11
C ILE A 23 -13.42 2.88 3.36
N GLU A 24 -13.59 4.12 2.90
CA GLU A 24 -14.76 4.53 2.13
C GLU A 24 -14.86 3.74 0.82
N THR A 25 -13.74 3.59 0.11
CA THR A 25 -13.65 2.83 -1.14
C THR A 25 -13.98 1.35 -0.94
N VAL A 26 -13.47 0.71 0.12
CA VAL A 26 -13.83 -0.66 0.51
C VAL A 26 -15.34 -0.77 0.73
N GLY A 27 -15.94 0.22 1.40
CA GLY A 27 -17.39 0.29 1.58
C GLY A 27 -18.17 0.38 0.26
N HIS A 28 -17.67 1.13 -0.73
CA HIS A 28 -18.27 1.19 -2.07
C HIS A 28 -18.16 -0.15 -2.81
N LEU A 29 -17.00 -0.81 -2.76
CA LEU A 29 -16.77 -2.12 -3.38
C LEU A 29 -17.67 -3.20 -2.77
N LYS A 30 -17.85 -3.17 -1.44
CA LYS A 30 -18.76 -4.08 -0.74
C LYS A 30 -20.22 -3.88 -1.16
N ARG A 31 -20.70 -2.63 -1.25
CA ARG A 31 -22.05 -2.32 -1.75
C ARG A 31 -22.27 -2.74 -3.20
N ALA A 32 -21.21 -2.80 -3.98
CA ALA A 32 -21.23 -3.27 -5.36
C ALA A 32 -21.07 -4.81 -5.49
N GLU A 33 -21.10 -5.54 -4.37
CA GLU A 33 -20.97 -7.00 -4.33
C GLU A 33 -19.67 -7.52 -4.96
N MET A 34 -18.60 -6.72 -4.89
CA MET A 34 -17.29 -7.14 -5.36
C MET A 34 -16.57 -7.96 -4.29
N LYS A 35 -15.54 -8.71 -4.71
CA LYS A 35 -14.63 -9.40 -3.79
C LYS A 35 -13.94 -8.38 -2.87
N ALA A 36 -13.59 -8.83 -1.66
CA ALA A 36 -12.82 -8.04 -0.71
C ALA A 36 -11.50 -7.56 -1.35
N PRO A 37 -11.17 -6.26 -1.30
CA PRO A 37 -10.01 -5.72 -1.97
C PRO A 37 -8.71 -5.98 -1.21
N VAL A 38 -7.60 -5.99 -1.94
CA VAL A 38 -6.26 -5.86 -1.36
C VAL A 38 -5.85 -4.40 -1.39
N CYS A 39 -5.44 -3.84 -0.25
CA CYS A 39 -4.94 -2.47 -0.14
C CYS A 39 -3.41 -2.47 -0.12
N ILE A 40 -2.79 -1.67 -0.97
CA ILE A 40 -1.34 -1.56 -1.11
C ILE A 40 -0.90 -0.11 -0.91
N GLY A 41 0.11 0.10 -0.07
CA GLY A 41 0.70 1.42 0.17
C GLY A 41 2.22 1.39 0.21
N VAL A 42 2.90 2.44 -0.26
CA VAL A 42 4.36 2.52 -0.12
C VAL A 42 4.74 2.84 1.32
N HIS A 43 4.08 3.81 1.95
CA HIS A 43 4.37 4.28 3.31
C HIS A 43 3.29 3.89 4.32
N ALA A 44 3.66 3.06 5.29
CA ALA A 44 2.80 2.55 6.36
C ALA A 44 2.68 3.57 7.52
N VAL A 45 2.09 4.74 7.27
CA VAL A 45 2.00 5.81 8.28
C VAL A 45 0.98 5.50 9.39
N PHE A 46 -0.16 4.89 9.04
CA PHE A 46 -1.23 4.42 9.95
C PHE A 46 -1.39 5.22 11.25
N SER A 47 -2.09 6.35 11.20
CA SER A 47 -2.34 7.16 12.39
C SER A 47 -3.43 6.58 13.29
N GLY A 48 -3.17 6.55 14.60
CA GLY A 48 -4.13 6.05 15.59
C GLY A 48 -4.52 4.58 15.32
N ASN A 49 -5.82 4.34 15.11
CA ASN A 49 -6.36 3.00 14.85
C ASN A 49 -6.53 2.68 13.36
N ALA A 50 -6.00 3.52 12.45
CA ALA A 50 -6.27 3.44 11.01
C ALA A 50 -6.03 2.04 10.40
N TYR A 51 -5.00 1.32 10.86
CA TYR A 51 -4.73 -0.04 10.37
C TYR A 51 -5.87 -1.00 10.70
N ARG A 52 -6.30 -1.05 11.97
CA ARG A 52 -7.42 -1.90 12.41
C ARG A 52 -8.74 -1.47 11.77
N GLU A 53 -9.00 -0.17 11.70
CA GLU A 53 -10.22 0.35 11.04
C GLU A 53 -10.29 -0.07 9.56
N LEU A 54 -9.15 -0.12 8.86
CA LEU A 54 -9.09 -0.60 7.48
C LEU A 54 -9.24 -2.14 7.36
N GLN A 55 -8.77 -2.90 8.35
CA GLN A 55 -9.05 -4.34 8.43
C GLN A 55 -10.56 -4.58 8.64
N ASP A 56 -11.14 -3.89 9.63
CA ASP A 56 -12.55 -4.01 10.02
C ASP A 56 -13.51 -3.53 8.90
N ALA A 57 -13.05 -2.64 8.01
CA ALA A 57 -13.80 -2.25 6.82
C ALA A 57 -14.09 -3.42 5.85
N GLY A 58 -13.33 -4.52 5.95
CA GLY A 58 -13.51 -5.73 5.15
C GLY A 58 -12.53 -5.84 3.97
N THR A 59 -11.31 -5.37 4.15
CA THR A 59 -10.21 -5.65 3.22
C THR A 59 -9.82 -7.12 3.29
N ALA A 60 -9.37 -7.70 2.17
CA ALA A 60 -8.81 -9.05 2.14
C ALA A 60 -7.39 -9.08 2.71
N ASP A 61 -6.62 -8.02 2.45
CA ASP A 61 -5.24 -7.88 2.88
C ASP A 61 -4.81 -6.40 2.83
N ILE A 62 -3.81 -6.05 3.63
CA ILE A 62 -3.17 -4.73 3.65
C ILE A 62 -1.66 -4.94 3.57
N VAL A 63 -1.07 -4.53 2.46
CA VAL A 63 0.34 -4.76 2.15
C VAL A 63 1.07 -3.43 2.02
N THR A 64 2.21 -3.30 2.68
CA THR A 64 3.05 -2.11 2.55
C THR A 64 4.51 -2.42 2.30
N CYS A 65 5.28 -1.39 1.93
CA CYS A 65 6.73 -1.47 1.90
C CYS A 65 7.34 -1.23 3.28
N ASN A 66 8.54 -1.74 3.51
CA ASN A 66 9.34 -1.49 4.73
C ASN A 66 9.93 -0.07 4.84
N THR A 67 9.30 0.94 4.23
CA THR A 67 9.71 2.35 4.34
C THR A 67 9.46 2.93 5.74
N ILE A 68 8.48 2.39 6.46
CA ILE A 68 8.20 2.63 7.88
C ILE A 68 7.94 1.25 8.51
N PRO A 69 8.64 0.90 9.61
CA PRO A 69 8.46 -0.38 10.29
C PRO A 69 6.99 -0.58 10.73
N HIS A 70 6.34 -1.60 10.21
CA HIS A 70 4.95 -1.90 10.51
C HIS A 70 4.62 -3.38 10.22
N GLU A 71 3.63 -3.95 10.91
CA GLU A 71 3.22 -5.36 10.75
C GLU A 71 2.66 -5.69 9.35
N SER A 72 2.25 -4.66 8.59
CA SER A 72 1.77 -4.81 7.21
C SER A 72 2.87 -4.85 6.16
N ASN A 73 4.15 -4.66 6.55
CA ASN A 73 5.25 -4.67 5.61
C ASN A 73 5.44 -6.07 5.00
N ARG A 74 5.26 -6.20 3.68
CA ARG A 74 5.52 -7.44 2.94
C ARG A 74 6.26 -7.22 1.62
N ILE A 75 6.60 -5.97 1.32
CA ILE A 75 7.42 -5.57 0.17
C ILE A 75 8.70 -4.95 0.72
N ASP A 76 9.83 -5.61 0.50
CA ASP A 76 11.14 -5.06 0.85
C ASP A 76 11.67 -4.20 -0.30
N ILE A 77 12.06 -2.96 0.01
CA ILE A 77 12.65 -2.02 -0.97
C ILE A 77 14.15 -1.77 -0.75
N SER A 78 14.79 -2.51 0.16
CA SER A 78 16.20 -2.32 0.52
C SER A 78 17.14 -2.40 -0.69
N ASP A 79 16.93 -3.39 -1.56
CA ASP A 79 17.74 -3.57 -2.77
C ASP A 79 17.58 -2.42 -3.77
N ILE A 80 16.36 -1.86 -3.87
CA ILE A 80 16.07 -0.71 -4.73
C ILE A 80 16.83 0.52 -4.22
N LEU A 81 16.82 0.74 -2.89
CA LEU A 81 17.55 1.85 -2.26
C LEU A 81 19.07 1.67 -2.38
N ALA A 82 19.59 0.46 -2.13
CA ALA A 82 21.02 0.16 -2.25
C ALA A 82 21.52 0.35 -3.69
N SER A 83 20.73 -0.08 -4.67
CA SER A 83 21.03 0.11 -6.09
C SER A 83 21.01 1.60 -6.47
N GLY A 84 19.99 2.33 -6.02
CA GLY A 84 19.87 3.77 -6.24
C GLY A 84 21.04 4.55 -5.64
N LEU A 85 21.44 4.23 -4.41
CA LEU A 85 22.60 4.83 -3.76
C LEU A 85 23.89 4.57 -4.55
N THR A 86 24.11 3.33 -5.01
CA THR A 86 25.27 2.97 -5.83
C THR A 86 25.32 3.74 -7.15
N ALA A 87 24.17 3.93 -7.80
CA ALA A 87 24.09 4.69 -9.04
C ALA A 87 24.45 6.17 -8.84
N VAL A 88 23.93 6.79 -7.78
CA VAL A 88 24.22 8.20 -7.45
C VAL A 88 25.68 8.40 -7.09
N THR A 89 26.29 7.51 -6.29
CA THR A 89 27.71 7.63 -5.92
C THR A 89 28.64 7.49 -7.13
N ALA A 90 28.32 6.60 -8.07
CA ALA A 90 29.07 6.45 -9.31
C ALA A 90 29.00 7.69 -10.23
N GLN A 91 27.88 8.44 -10.22
CA GLN A 91 27.76 9.69 -10.99
C GLN A 91 28.65 10.79 -10.40
N ILE A 92 28.62 10.96 -9.07
CA ILE A 92 29.44 11.97 -8.36
C ILE A 92 30.94 11.74 -8.60
N GLN A 93 31.38 10.49 -8.71
CA GLN A 93 32.78 10.15 -9.01
C GLN A 93 33.21 10.46 -10.43
N LYS A 94 32.28 10.51 -11.41
CA LYS A 94 32.58 10.84 -12.82
C LYS A 94 32.66 12.35 -13.08
N GLU A 95 32.06 13.15 -12.21
CA GLU A 95 32.05 14.61 -12.30
C GLU A 95 33.25 15.28 -11.57
N LYS A 96 34.07 14.48 -10.90
CA LYS A 96 35.36 14.89 -10.32
C LYS A 96 36.51 14.46 -11.23
#